data_AF-A0AAV2SQM5-F1
#
_entry.id   AF-A0AAV2SQM5-F1
#
_cell.length_a   1.000
_cell.length_b   1.000
_cell.length_c   1.000
_cell.angle_alpha   90.00
_cell.angle_beta   90.00
_cell.angle_gamma   90.00
#
_symmetry.space_group_name_H-M   'P 1'
#
loop_
_entity.id
_entity.type
_entity.pdbx_description
1 polymer ?
#
loop_
_entity_poly.entity_id
_entity_poly.type
_entity_poly.pdbx_seq_one_letter_code
_entity_poly.pdbx_strand_id
1 'polypeptide(L)'
;MASSGTYTCQPTANAQSAYQRLVITRACPSGFFMSNGSSQCFKFFPRTVNWDDARTRCHAEGLQIAMPANDVVAVALRKDLLDTYGKYGDWSNAWLGARGGDPEAGRGGQMVVVTQQGARTNATISPESPLWYIGQPGTVTTTSCLRLSVSLTTTLSTPGRTYDSYRCSYAWDAAPLCEVPLLFNYNDLIVNPGELVQLDCGIIGNYTHCVWEKGTNNIK
;
A
#
# COMPACT_ATOMS: atom_id res chain seq x y z
N MET A 1 9.82 -23.00 6.33
CA MET A 1 8.68 -23.93 6.19
C MET A 1 7.44 -23.18 6.64
N ALA A 2 6.58 -22.74 5.72
CA ALA A 2 5.37 -21.98 6.03
C ALA A 2 4.19 -22.94 6.05
N SER A 3 3.45 -22.98 7.16
CA SER A 3 2.26 -23.80 7.33
C SER A 3 1.06 -23.15 6.65
N SER A 4 0.40 -23.87 5.76
CA SER A 4 -0.93 -23.55 5.26
C SER A 4 -1.96 -23.85 6.35
N GLY A 5 -2.74 -22.85 6.75
CA GLY A 5 -3.93 -23.05 7.58
C GLY A 5 -5.17 -23.18 6.70
N THR A 6 -5.99 -24.19 6.97
CA THR A 6 -7.32 -24.34 6.35
C THR A 6 -8.35 -23.87 7.36
N TYR A 7 -9.22 -22.92 6.99
CA TYR A 7 -10.34 -22.50 7.82
C TYR A 7 -11.62 -23.17 7.29
N THR A 8 -12.30 -23.91 8.16
CA THR A 8 -13.61 -24.53 7.87
C THR A 8 -14.68 -23.86 8.70
N CYS A 9 -15.59 -23.16 8.04
CA CYS A 9 -16.84 -22.71 8.66
C CYS A 9 -17.83 -23.87 8.59
N GLN A 10 -18.40 -24.29 9.73
CA GLN A 10 -19.53 -25.20 9.74
C GLN A 10 -20.83 -24.40 9.95
N PRO A 11 -21.88 -24.66 9.16
CA PRO A 11 -23.15 -23.98 9.31
C PRO A 11 -23.95 -24.61 10.46
N THR A 12 -24.73 -23.79 11.16
CA THR A 12 -25.85 -24.29 11.97
C THR A 12 -26.80 -25.06 11.04
N ALA A 13 -27.18 -26.26 11.47
CA ALA A 13 -27.89 -27.25 10.66
C ALA A 13 -29.19 -26.67 10.05
N ASN A 14 -29.15 -26.28 8.77
CA ASN A 14 -30.25 -26.30 7.77
C ASN A 14 -29.99 -25.50 6.47
N ALA A 15 -28.76 -25.13 6.13
CA ALA A 15 -28.44 -24.60 4.79
C ALA A 15 -27.57 -25.60 4.04
N GLN A 16 -28.13 -26.43 3.16
CA GLN A 16 -27.40 -27.50 2.46
C GLN A 16 -27.18 -27.27 0.96
N SER A 17 -27.40 -26.08 0.42
CA SER A 17 -27.11 -25.81 -1.00
C SER A 17 -26.43 -24.46 -1.20
N ALA A 18 -25.26 -24.51 -1.87
CA ALA A 18 -24.39 -23.41 -2.30
C ALA A 18 -23.33 -22.91 -1.28
N TYR A 19 -22.44 -23.80 -0.83
CA TYR A 19 -21.13 -23.38 -0.30
C TYR A 19 -20.16 -23.15 -1.46
N GLN A 20 -20.00 -21.88 -1.88
CA GLN A 20 -18.82 -21.50 -2.65
C GLN A 20 -17.65 -21.35 -1.66
N ARG A 21 -16.60 -22.15 -1.88
CA ARG A 21 -15.38 -22.16 -1.08
C ARG A 21 -14.71 -20.79 -1.17
N LEU A 22 -14.72 -20.02 -0.08
CA LEU A 22 -13.99 -18.76 0.01
C LEU A 22 -12.49 -19.07 0.00
N VAL A 23 -11.82 -18.80 -1.11
CA VAL A 23 -10.36 -18.88 -1.19
C VAL A 23 -9.82 -17.50 -0.89
N ILE A 24 -9.29 -17.31 0.32
CA ILE A 24 -8.50 -16.11 0.65
C ILE A 24 -7.18 -16.23 -0.12
N THR A 25 -7.15 -15.69 -1.33
CA THR A 25 -5.92 -15.62 -2.12
C THR A 25 -5.10 -14.42 -1.68
N ARG A 26 -3.83 -14.62 -1.36
CA ARG A 26 -2.82 -13.54 -1.24
C ARG A 26 -2.48 -12.89 -2.59
N ALA A 27 -3.33 -13.04 -3.59
CA ALA A 27 -3.09 -12.55 -4.94
C ALA A 27 -3.71 -11.15 -5.09
N CYS A 28 -2.98 -10.25 -5.74
CA CYS A 28 -3.54 -8.95 -6.06
C CYS A 28 -4.61 -9.07 -7.17
N PRO A 29 -5.58 -8.13 -7.21
CA PRO A 29 -6.55 -8.07 -8.30
C PRO A 29 -5.87 -7.99 -9.67
N SER A 30 -6.59 -8.38 -10.72
CA SER A 30 -6.05 -8.32 -12.08
C SER A 30 -5.54 -6.91 -12.43
N GLY A 31 -4.35 -6.82 -12.99
CA GLY A 31 -3.69 -5.55 -13.34
C GLY A 31 -2.95 -4.86 -12.18
N PHE A 32 -2.89 -5.49 -11.01
CA PHE A 32 -2.07 -5.07 -9.88
C PHE A 32 -0.90 -6.03 -9.69
N PHE A 33 0.14 -5.55 -9.01
CA PHE A 33 1.27 -6.37 -8.60
C PHE A 33 1.53 -6.23 -7.10
N MET A 34 2.05 -7.28 -6.49
CA MET A 34 2.47 -7.29 -5.09
C MET A 34 3.98 -7.19 -5.04
N SER A 35 4.50 -6.24 -4.26
CA SER A 35 5.94 -6.17 -4.04
C SER A 35 6.40 -7.19 -3.01
N ASN A 36 7.65 -7.67 -3.13
CA ASN A 36 8.19 -8.65 -2.20
C ASN A 36 8.15 -8.15 -0.75
N GLY A 37 7.74 -9.01 0.19
CA GLY A 37 7.58 -8.65 1.60
C GLY A 37 6.36 -7.76 1.90
N SER A 38 5.53 -7.46 0.91
CA SER A 38 4.32 -6.67 1.06
C SER A 38 3.06 -7.52 1.07
N SER A 39 1.99 -6.98 1.67
CA SER A 39 0.61 -7.37 1.44
C SER A 39 -0.19 -6.30 0.67
N GLN A 40 0.48 -5.21 0.28
CA GLN A 40 -0.08 -4.12 -0.50
C GLN A 40 -0.06 -4.48 -1.99
N CYS A 41 -1.15 -4.14 -2.66
CA CYS A 41 -1.32 -4.31 -4.10
C CYS A 41 -1.19 -2.97 -4.79
N PHE A 42 -0.21 -2.87 -5.69
CA PHE A 42 0.15 -1.65 -6.38
C PHE A 42 -0.26 -1.70 -7.84
N LYS A 43 -0.54 -0.51 -8.41
CA LYS A 43 -0.78 -0.30 -9.83
C LYS A 43 -0.04 0.93 -10.29
N PHE A 44 0.82 0.76 -11.28
CA PHE A 44 1.65 1.83 -11.82
C PHE A 44 1.12 2.29 -13.18
N PHE A 45 1.07 3.61 -13.39
CA PHE A 45 0.61 4.22 -14.63
C PHE A 45 1.79 4.93 -15.31
N PRO A 46 2.34 4.42 -16.42
CA PRO A 46 3.62 4.89 -16.99
C PRO A 46 3.52 6.23 -17.75
N ARG A 47 2.76 7.20 -17.25
CA ARG A 47 2.63 8.55 -17.78
C ARG A 47 2.90 9.55 -16.67
N THR A 48 3.91 10.38 -16.86
CA THR A 48 4.27 11.42 -15.88
C THR A 48 3.19 12.48 -15.80
N VAL A 49 2.88 12.87 -14.56
CA VAL A 49 1.90 13.92 -14.22
C VAL A 49 2.35 14.61 -12.92
N ASN A 50 1.70 15.71 -12.53
CA ASN A 50 1.97 16.32 -11.23
C ASN A 50 1.35 15.47 -10.10
N TRP A 51 1.72 15.75 -8.85
CA TRP A 51 1.28 14.93 -7.71
C TRP A 51 -0.24 14.93 -7.52
N ASP A 52 -0.90 16.09 -7.71
CA ASP A 52 -2.36 16.20 -7.56
C ASP A 52 -3.11 15.43 -8.64
N ASP A 53 -2.60 15.44 -9.88
CA ASP A 53 -3.13 14.65 -11.00
C ASP A 53 -2.90 13.15 -10.78
N ALA A 54 -1.75 12.75 -10.22
CA ALA A 54 -1.48 11.36 -9.86
C ALA A 54 -2.48 10.85 -8.81
N ARG A 55 -2.71 11.63 -7.75
CA ARG A 55 -3.72 11.32 -6.74
C ARG A 55 -5.11 11.22 -7.37
N THR A 56 -5.49 12.20 -8.20
CA THR A 56 -6.77 12.23 -8.90
C THR A 56 -6.96 11.00 -9.80
N ARG A 57 -5.90 10.56 -10.47
CA ARG A 57 -5.91 9.32 -11.26
C ARG A 57 -6.18 8.09 -10.40
N CYS A 58 -5.53 7.94 -9.25
CA CYS A 58 -5.79 6.83 -8.34
C CYS A 58 -7.25 6.84 -7.88
N HIS A 59 -7.78 8.00 -7.50
CA HIS A 59 -9.17 8.13 -7.07
C HIS A 59 -10.21 7.77 -8.11
N ALA A 60 -9.96 8.13 -9.38
CA ALA A 60 -10.88 7.81 -10.47
C ALA A 60 -11.09 6.30 -10.64
N GLU A 61 -10.16 5.47 -10.15
CA GLU A 61 -10.26 4.00 -10.15
C GLU A 61 -10.65 3.42 -8.77
N GLY A 62 -11.10 4.25 -7.82
CA GLY A 62 -11.43 3.83 -6.46
C GLY A 62 -10.20 3.50 -5.59
N LEU A 63 -9.01 3.87 -6.05
CA LEU A 63 -7.73 3.58 -5.38
C LEU A 63 -7.28 4.77 -4.52
N GLN A 64 -6.14 4.61 -3.85
CA GLN A 64 -5.41 5.70 -3.21
C GLN A 64 -4.00 5.80 -3.77
N ILE A 65 -3.37 6.98 -3.65
CA ILE A 65 -1.96 7.13 -3.97
C ILE A 65 -1.13 6.28 -2.99
N ALA A 66 -0.18 5.51 -3.52
CA ALA A 66 0.50 4.48 -2.77
C ALA A 66 1.43 5.05 -1.69
N MET A 67 1.43 4.43 -0.51
CA MET A 67 2.45 4.64 0.50
C MET A 67 2.99 3.29 0.99
N PRO A 68 4.26 2.93 0.71
CA PRO A 68 4.84 1.68 1.19
C PRO A 68 4.72 1.55 2.72
N ALA A 69 4.25 0.41 3.20
CA ALA A 69 3.95 0.20 4.62
C ALA A 69 5.22 0.22 5.51
N ASN A 70 6.38 -0.06 4.93
CA ASN A 70 7.67 -0.03 5.62
C ASN A 70 8.83 0.02 4.61
N ASP A 71 10.05 0.15 5.14
CA ASP A 71 11.29 0.28 4.40
C ASP A 71 11.57 -0.91 3.47
N VAL A 72 11.29 -2.14 3.92
CA VAL A 72 11.48 -3.36 3.10
C VAL A 72 10.60 -3.30 1.85
N VAL A 73 9.33 -2.91 2.03
CA VAL A 73 8.39 -2.75 0.92
C VAL A 73 8.83 -1.61 0.00
N ALA A 74 9.30 -0.47 0.53
CA ALA A 74 9.75 0.66 -0.31
C ALA A 74 10.95 0.27 -1.20
N VAL A 75 11.91 -0.46 -0.65
CA VAL A 75 13.10 -0.94 -1.38
C VAL A 75 12.73 -1.99 -2.43
N ALA A 76 11.89 -2.96 -2.07
CA ALA A 76 11.41 -3.98 -3.00
C ALA A 76 10.58 -3.34 -4.14
N LEU A 77 9.69 -2.41 -3.80
CA LEU A 77 8.81 -1.74 -4.76
C LEU A 77 9.60 -0.96 -5.81
N ARG A 78 10.67 -0.27 -5.39
CA ARG A 78 11.58 0.40 -6.34
C ARG A 78 12.16 -0.61 -7.32
N LYS A 79 12.64 -1.75 -6.82
CA LYS A 79 13.22 -2.79 -7.68
C LYS A 79 12.19 -3.34 -8.67
N ASP A 80 10.98 -3.63 -8.21
CA ASP A 80 9.91 -4.17 -9.07
C ASP A 80 9.52 -3.18 -10.18
N LEU A 81 9.41 -1.88 -9.83
CA LEU A 81 9.14 -0.83 -10.80
C LEU A 81 10.28 -0.68 -11.81
N LEU A 82 11.53 -0.76 -11.35
CA LEU A 82 12.69 -0.66 -12.21
C LEU A 82 12.80 -1.86 -13.18
N ASP A 83 12.63 -3.08 -12.68
CA ASP A 83 12.72 -4.29 -13.50
C ASP A 83 11.59 -4.36 -14.55
N THR A 84 10.40 -3.84 -14.21
CA THR A 84 9.22 -3.88 -15.08
C THR A 84 9.15 -2.70 -16.06
N TYR A 85 9.45 -1.49 -15.58
CA TYR A 85 9.21 -0.23 -16.28
C TYR A 85 10.48 0.58 -16.57
N GLY A 86 11.64 0.23 -15.99
CA GLY A 86 12.91 0.95 -16.18
C GLY A 86 13.42 0.98 -17.62
N LYS A 87 12.93 0.09 -18.49
CA LYS A 87 13.19 0.10 -19.94
C LYS A 87 12.62 1.32 -20.67
N TYR A 88 11.70 2.07 -20.06
CA TYR A 88 11.07 3.25 -20.66
C TYR A 88 11.86 4.55 -20.42
N GLY A 89 13.05 4.50 -19.81
CA GLY A 89 13.92 5.65 -19.55
C GLY A 89 13.77 6.24 -18.14
N ASP A 90 14.64 7.21 -17.80
CA ASP A 90 14.79 7.83 -16.47
C ASP A 90 13.53 8.56 -15.92
N TRP A 91 12.39 8.53 -16.63
CA TRP A 91 11.10 9.11 -16.22
C TRP A 91 10.27 8.19 -15.30
N SER A 92 10.92 7.21 -14.67
CA SER A 92 10.24 6.10 -13.97
C SER A 92 9.92 6.38 -12.51
N ASN A 93 10.21 7.59 -11.99
CA ASN A 93 9.88 7.94 -10.62
C ASN A 93 8.38 7.77 -10.37
N ALA A 94 8.01 7.44 -9.14
CA ALA A 94 6.63 7.25 -8.75
C ALA A 94 6.24 8.24 -7.65
N TRP A 95 5.14 8.95 -7.81
CA TRP A 95 4.59 9.75 -6.72
C TRP A 95 4.10 8.85 -5.59
N LEU A 96 4.40 9.23 -4.35
CA LEU A 96 3.94 8.53 -3.15
C LEU A 96 2.97 9.40 -2.34
N GLY A 97 2.20 8.74 -1.48
CA GLY A 97 1.16 9.33 -0.65
C GLY A 97 1.66 10.16 0.54
N ALA A 98 2.64 11.06 0.32
CA ALA A 98 3.05 12.04 1.32
C ALA A 98 3.37 13.39 0.69
N ARG A 99 3.08 14.46 1.44
CA ARG A 99 3.37 15.86 1.07
C ARG A 99 3.75 16.67 2.29
N GLY A 100 4.40 17.81 2.07
CA GLY A 100 4.87 18.66 3.16
C GLY A 100 3.74 19.11 4.06
N GLY A 101 4.01 19.06 5.36
CA GLY A 101 3.11 19.40 6.42
C GLY A 101 2.77 20.88 6.44
N ASP A 102 1.65 21.17 7.09
CA ASP A 102 1.19 22.54 7.30
C ASP A 102 1.97 23.17 8.47
N PRO A 103 2.68 24.29 8.25
CA PRO A 103 3.37 25.01 9.31
C PRO A 103 2.44 25.45 10.44
N GLU A 104 1.20 25.86 10.12
CA GLU A 104 0.23 26.35 11.09
C GLU A 104 -0.25 25.23 12.03
N ALA A 105 -0.23 24.00 11.54
CA ALA A 105 -0.51 22.81 12.34
C ALA A 105 0.72 22.25 13.08
N GLY A 106 1.82 23.02 13.16
CA GLY A 106 3.07 22.61 13.81
C GLY A 106 3.85 21.53 13.06
N ARG A 107 3.52 21.27 11.78
CA ARG A 107 4.14 20.22 10.95
C ARG A 107 5.00 20.81 9.82
N GLY A 108 5.40 22.07 9.93
CA GLY A 108 6.30 22.72 8.99
C GLY A 108 7.64 21.97 8.92
N GLY A 109 8.17 21.79 7.71
CA GLY A 109 9.44 21.07 7.51
C GLY A 109 9.34 19.54 7.56
N GLN A 110 8.15 18.95 7.74
CA GLN A 110 7.97 17.49 7.77
C GLN A 110 7.19 17.00 6.55
N MET A 111 7.49 15.79 6.08
CA MET A 111 6.64 15.09 5.12
C MET A 111 5.55 14.33 5.85
N VAL A 112 4.30 14.53 5.45
CA VAL A 112 3.11 13.99 6.12
C VAL A 112 2.37 13.08 5.16
N VAL A 113 2.06 11.87 5.61
CA VAL A 113 1.28 10.89 4.84
C VAL A 113 -0.14 11.41 4.67
N VAL A 114 -0.72 11.23 3.49
CA VAL A 114 -2.09 11.65 3.18
C VAL A 114 -3.05 10.46 3.20
N THR A 115 -4.31 10.71 3.56
CA THR A 115 -5.40 9.76 3.39
C THR A 115 -5.71 9.57 1.91
N GLN A 116 -6.59 8.60 1.62
CA GLN A 116 -7.18 8.46 0.29
C GLN A 116 -7.65 9.82 -0.21
N GLN A 117 -8.54 10.53 0.49
CA GLN A 117 -9.10 11.84 0.10
C GLN A 117 -8.08 13.00 0.04
N GLY A 118 -6.79 12.72 0.29
CA GLY A 118 -5.72 13.70 0.24
C GLY A 118 -5.61 14.59 1.49
N ALA A 119 -6.35 14.27 2.55
CA ALA A 119 -6.21 14.95 3.83
C ALA A 119 -4.90 14.51 4.51
N ARG A 120 -4.20 15.43 5.17
CA ARG A 120 -2.97 15.09 5.90
C ARG A 120 -3.32 14.30 7.17
N THR A 121 -2.61 13.20 7.40
CA THR A 121 -2.74 12.39 8.61
C THR A 121 -1.81 12.88 9.72
N ASN A 122 -1.77 12.18 10.86
CA ASN A 122 -0.76 12.38 11.90
C ASN A 122 0.55 11.60 11.64
N ALA A 123 0.58 10.74 10.61
CA ALA A 123 1.77 9.97 10.29
C ALA A 123 2.76 10.84 9.50
N THR A 124 3.99 10.91 10.02
CA THR A 124 5.08 11.71 9.43
C THR A 124 6.23 10.80 9.04
N ILE A 125 6.97 11.19 8.00
CA ILE A 125 8.23 10.55 7.65
C ILE A 125 9.35 11.31 8.34
N SER A 126 10.09 10.63 9.20
CA SER A 126 11.23 11.21 9.92
C SER A 126 12.27 11.77 8.92
N PRO A 127 12.79 12.98 9.13
CA PRO A 127 13.90 13.52 8.33
C PRO A 127 15.17 12.67 8.37
N GLU A 128 15.33 11.84 9.40
CA GLU A 128 16.46 10.93 9.62
C GLU A 128 16.23 9.53 9.01
N SER A 129 15.10 9.31 8.33
CA SER A 129 14.80 8.02 7.70
C SER A 129 15.94 7.57 6.76
N PRO A 130 16.39 6.30 6.86
CA PRO A 130 17.44 5.79 5.99
C PRO A 130 17.01 5.68 4.53
N LEU A 131 15.70 5.82 4.24
CA LEU A 131 15.15 5.81 2.90
C LEU A 131 15.47 7.09 2.13
N TRP A 132 15.82 8.20 2.80
CA TRP A 132 16.15 9.44 2.10
C TRP A 132 17.40 9.32 1.24
N TYR A 133 17.28 9.78 -0.01
CA TYR A 133 18.43 10.04 -0.85
C TYR A 133 19.39 11.03 -0.18
N ILE A 134 20.66 11.00 -0.57
CA ILE A 134 21.68 11.87 0.05
C ILE A 134 21.27 13.34 -0.14
N GLY A 135 21.21 14.10 0.95
CA GLY A 135 20.79 15.50 0.96
C GLY A 135 19.26 15.72 1.01
N GLN A 136 18.45 14.66 0.98
CA GLN A 136 17.00 14.72 1.13
C GLN A 136 16.58 14.55 2.60
N PRO A 137 15.39 15.06 3.01
CA PRO A 137 14.37 15.72 2.19
C PRO A 137 14.63 17.21 1.93
N GLY A 138 15.86 17.71 2.19
CA GLY A 138 16.19 19.12 2.03
C GLY A 138 15.26 20.02 2.84
N THR A 139 14.87 21.16 2.27
CA THR A 139 13.84 22.03 2.87
C THR A 139 12.45 21.57 2.42
N VAL A 140 11.69 21.01 3.34
CA VAL A 140 10.30 20.60 3.08
C VAL A 140 9.35 21.78 3.28
N THR A 141 8.57 22.08 2.26
CA THR A 141 7.51 23.10 2.28
C THR A 141 6.15 22.46 1.98
N THR A 142 5.06 23.22 2.11
CA THR A 142 3.71 22.76 1.74
C THR A 142 3.56 22.33 0.27
N THR A 143 4.52 22.69 -0.58
CA THR A 143 4.60 22.34 -2.01
C THR A 143 5.58 21.22 -2.32
N SER A 144 6.20 20.64 -1.29
CA SER A 144 7.04 19.45 -1.41
C SER A 144 6.17 18.19 -1.36
N CYS A 145 6.44 17.23 -2.23
CA CYS A 145 5.78 15.94 -2.33
C CYS A 145 6.82 14.83 -2.34
N LEU A 146 6.44 13.68 -1.81
CA LEU A 146 7.30 12.50 -1.77
C LEU A 146 7.23 11.75 -3.10
N ARG A 147 8.39 11.39 -3.65
CA ARG A 147 8.51 10.44 -4.75
C ARG A 147 9.42 9.27 -4.37
N LEU A 148 9.15 8.13 -4.97
CA LEU A 148 10.03 6.99 -5.04
C LEU A 148 10.94 7.16 -6.26
N SER A 149 12.25 7.26 -6.04
CA SER A 149 13.22 7.31 -7.12
C SER A 149 13.36 5.94 -7.76
N VAL A 150 13.23 5.83 -9.09
CA VAL A 150 13.31 4.55 -9.83
C VAL A 150 14.40 4.60 -10.90
N SER A 151 15.47 5.35 -10.64
CA SER A 151 16.60 5.46 -11.57
C SER A 151 17.62 4.32 -11.38
N LEU A 152 18.12 3.76 -12.48
CA LEU A 152 19.18 2.74 -12.49
C LEU A 152 20.44 3.21 -11.75
N THR A 153 20.90 4.42 -12.05
CA THR A 153 22.10 5.02 -11.45
C THR A 153 21.92 5.20 -9.93
N THR A 154 20.75 5.66 -9.49
CA THR A 154 20.47 5.81 -8.05
C THR A 154 20.34 4.47 -7.34
N THR A 155 19.82 3.44 -8.02
CA THR A 155 19.66 2.09 -7.46
C THR A 155 21.00 1.41 -7.27
N LEU A 156 21.94 1.58 -8.21
CA LEU A 156 23.30 1.02 -8.10
C LEU A 156 24.15 1.73 -7.05
N SER A 157 24.05 3.06 -6.94
CA SER A 157 24.83 3.84 -5.97
C SER A 157 24.26 3.79 -4.57
N THR A 158 22.93 3.74 -4.43
CA THR A 158 22.24 3.84 -3.14
C THR A 158 21.03 2.87 -3.06
N PRO A 159 21.26 1.56 -2.91
CA PRO A 159 20.24 0.52 -3.00
C PRO A 159 19.15 0.56 -1.91
N GLY A 160 19.38 1.24 -0.78
CA GLY A 160 18.38 1.42 0.29
C GLY A 160 17.69 2.79 0.31
N ARG A 161 18.19 3.76 -0.46
CA ARG A 161 17.69 5.15 -0.43
C ARG A 161 16.73 5.39 -1.58
N THR A 162 15.45 5.25 -1.29
CA THR A 162 14.39 5.26 -2.32
C THR A 162 13.59 6.56 -2.32
N TYR A 163 13.61 7.32 -1.23
CA TYR A 163 12.79 8.51 -1.05
C TYR A 163 13.50 9.77 -1.48
N ASP A 164 12.74 10.61 -2.14
CA ASP A 164 13.18 11.91 -2.60
C ASP A 164 12.04 12.92 -2.43
N SER A 165 12.40 14.13 -2.00
CA SER A 165 11.44 15.23 -1.92
C SER A 165 11.49 16.04 -3.20
N TYR A 166 10.33 16.35 -3.75
CA TYR A 166 10.27 17.12 -4.99
C TYR A 166 9.06 18.02 -5.06
N ARG A 167 9.03 18.95 -6.00
CA ARG A 167 7.94 19.92 -6.09
C ARG A 167 6.67 19.24 -6.63
N CYS A 168 5.57 19.34 -5.89
CA CYS A 168 4.29 18.70 -6.24
C CYS A 168 3.79 19.09 -7.64
N SER A 169 4.06 20.32 -8.08
CA SER A 169 3.55 20.87 -9.35
C SER A 169 4.29 20.37 -10.61
N TYR A 170 5.37 19.61 -10.47
CA TYR A 170 6.18 19.19 -11.62
C TYR A 170 5.56 17.96 -12.27
N ALA A 171 5.12 18.10 -13.52
CA ALA A 171 4.34 17.07 -14.19
C ALA A 171 5.12 16.09 -15.06
N TRP A 172 6.43 16.31 -15.23
CA TRP A 172 7.25 15.56 -16.20
C TRP A 172 8.16 14.52 -15.54
N ASP A 173 8.16 14.44 -14.22
CA ASP A 173 9.21 13.72 -13.48
C ASP A 173 8.74 12.36 -12.93
N ALA A 174 7.52 12.30 -12.38
CA ALA A 174 7.02 11.10 -11.73
C ALA A 174 5.61 10.73 -12.21
N ALA A 175 5.37 9.42 -12.22
CA ALA A 175 4.15 8.77 -12.64
C ALA A 175 3.26 8.41 -11.43
N PRO A 176 1.95 8.22 -11.64
CA PRO A 176 1.06 7.75 -10.60
C PRO A 176 1.39 6.31 -10.19
N LEU A 177 1.58 6.11 -8.89
CA LEU A 177 1.60 4.80 -8.26
C LEU A 177 0.43 4.75 -7.28
N CYS A 178 -0.49 3.84 -7.54
CA CYS A 178 -1.69 3.67 -6.76
C CYS A 178 -1.62 2.37 -5.98
N GLU A 179 -2.34 2.30 -4.87
CA GLU A 179 -2.58 1.07 -4.13
C GLU A 179 -4.05 0.88 -3.85
N VAL A 180 -4.45 -0.36 -3.62
CA VAL A 180 -5.78 -0.65 -3.10
C VAL A 180 -5.84 -0.12 -1.67
N PRO A 181 -6.76 0.80 -1.34
CA PRO A 181 -6.94 1.24 0.03
C PRO A 181 -7.28 0.02 0.89
N LEU A 182 -6.78 0.00 2.13
CA LEU A 182 -7.15 -1.02 3.10
C LEU A 182 -8.63 -0.84 3.46
N LEU A 183 -9.51 -1.46 2.68
CA LEU A 183 -10.95 -1.32 2.78
C LEU A 183 -11.57 -2.27 3.82
N PHE A 184 -10.93 -2.53 4.96
CA PHE A 184 -11.58 -3.33 6.00
C PHE A 184 -11.22 -2.87 7.41
N ASN A 185 -12.19 -2.20 8.06
CA ASN A 185 -12.29 -2.21 9.51
C ASN A 185 -13.04 -3.49 9.89
N TYR A 186 -12.33 -4.45 10.49
CA TYR A 186 -12.89 -5.75 10.88
C TYR A 186 -14.04 -5.62 11.89
N ASN A 187 -14.12 -4.51 12.64
CA ASN A 187 -15.21 -4.25 13.58
C ASN A 187 -16.55 -3.96 12.89
N ASP A 188 -16.52 -3.62 11.60
CA ASP A 188 -17.71 -3.32 10.80
C ASP A 188 -18.19 -4.57 10.02
N LEU A 189 -17.51 -5.71 10.18
CA LEU A 189 -17.86 -6.97 9.50
C LEU A 189 -18.94 -7.73 10.29
N ILE A 190 -20.21 -7.37 10.10
CA ILE A 190 -21.35 -8.20 10.53
C ILE A 190 -21.59 -9.24 9.44
N VAL A 191 -21.07 -10.47 9.63
CA VAL A 191 -21.36 -11.59 8.74
C VAL A 191 -22.63 -12.28 9.25
N ASN A 192 -23.75 -12.12 8.54
CA ASN A 192 -24.95 -12.88 8.87
C ASN A 192 -24.75 -14.36 8.53
N PRO A 193 -25.35 -15.29 9.28
CA PRO A 193 -25.29 -16.72 8.95
C PRO A 193 -25.77 -16.97 7.50
N GLY A 194 -24.87 -17.48 6.65
CA GLY A 194 -25.15 -17.81 5.25
C GLY A 194 -24.82 -16.73 4.21
N GLU A 195 -24.30 -15.57 4.62
CA GLU A 195 -23.91 -14.50 3.70
C GLU A 195 -22.48 -14.70 3.16
N LEU A 196 -22.32 -14.65 1.83
CA LEU A 196 -21.01 -14.75 1.18
C LEU A 196 -20.32 -13.38 1.22
N VAL A 197 -19.16 -13.30 1.88
CA VAL A 197 -18.36 -12.07 1.92
C VAL A 197 -17.09 -12.27 1.10
N GLN A 198 -16.93 -11.47 0.04
CA GLN A 198 -15.71 -11.39 -0.75
C GLN A 198 -14.82 -10.29 -0.16
N LEU A 199 -13.66 -10.67 0.38
CA LEU A 199 -12.66 -9.74 0.89
C LEU A 199 -11.51 -9.65 -0.12
N ASP A 200 -11.47 -8.56 -0.89
CA ASP A 200 -10.34 -8.26 -1.76
C ASP A 200 -9.28 -7.45 -0.97
N CYS A 201 -8.22 -8.16 -0.56
CA CYS A 201 -6.90 -7.73 -0.07
C CYS A 201 -6.72 -7.05 1.32
N GLY A 202 -5.51 -7.21 1.90
CA GLY A 202 -4.92 -6.25 2.85
C GLY A 202 -4.78 -6.58 4.35
N ILE A 203 -4.96 -7.81 4.82
CA ILE A 203 -4.91 -8.08 6.28
C ILE A 203 -3.48 -8.32 6.80
N ILE A 204 -3.00 -7.46 7.72
CA ILE A 204 -1.88 -7.76 8.63
C ILE A 204 -2.40 -7.71 10.07
N GLY A 205 -2.51 -8.87 10.74
CA GLY A 205 -2.89 -8.97 12.15
C GLY A 205 -2.76 -10.39 12.70
N ASN A 206 -2.36 -10.52 13.98
CA ASN A 206 -2.39 -11.77 14.75
C ASN A 206 -3.76 -11.93 15.41
N TYR A 207 -4.41 -13.08 15.25
CA TYR A 207 -5.73 -13.35 15.85
C TYR A 207 -5.61 -14.30 17.06
N THR A 208 -6.36 -13.98 18.12
CA THR A 208 -6.49 -14.77 19.36
C THR A 208 -7.88 -15.38 19.55
N HIS A 209 -8.84 -15.17 18.63
CA HIS A 209 -10.16 -15.77 18.72
C HIS A 209 -10.66 -16.33 17.40
N CYS A 210 -10.59 -17.66 17.29
CA CYS A 210 -11.50 -18.48 16.49
C CYS A 210 -12.68 -18.88 17.39
N VAL A 211 -13.89 -19.01 16.84
CA VAL A 211 -15.02 -19.57 17.60
C VAL A 211 -14.68 -21.02 17.94
N TRP A 212 -14.59 -21.30 19.24
CA TRP A 212 -14.27 -22.60 19.83
C TRP A 212 -15.58 -23.35 20.10
N GLU A 213 -15.70 -24.60 19.64
CA GLU A 213 -16.54 -25.59 20.33
C GLU A 213 -15.66 -26.73 20.82
N LYS A 214 -15.68 -26.94 22.13
CA LYS A 214 -14.90 -27.95 22.84
C LYS A 214 -15.52 -29.33 22.59
N GLY A 215 -14.95 -30.09 21.66
CA GLY A 215 -15.32 -31.49 21.45
C GLY A 215 -14.95 -32.34 22.68
N THR A 216 -15.91 -32.60 23.56
CA THR A 216 -15.79 -33.70 24.52
C THR A 216 -15.88 -35.00 23.75
N ASN A 217 -14.74 -35.67 23.58
CA ASN A 217 -14.66 -37.05 23.11
C ASN A 217 -15.40 -37.96 24.10
N ASN A 218 -16.67 -38.27 23.82
CA ASN A 218 -17.27 -39.51 24.30
C ASN A 218 -17.14 -40.54 23.18
N ILE A 219 -16.02 -41.26 23.24
CA ILE A 219 -15.81 -42.52 22.53
C ILE A 219 -16.70 -43.56 23.22
N LYS A 220 -17.61 -44.17 22.47
CA LYS A 220 -17.97 -45.57 22.69
C LYS A 220 -17.03 -46.42 21.85
#